data_AF-A0AA36FWN8-F1
#
_entry.id   AF-A0AA36FWN8-F1
#
_cell.length_a   1.000
_cell.length_b   1.000
_cell.length_c   1.000
_cell.angle_alpha   90.00
_cell.angle_beta   90.00
_cell.angle_gamma   90.00
#
_symmetry.space_group_name_H-M   'P 1'
#
loop_
_entity.id
_entity.type
_entity.pdbx_description
1 polymer ?
#
loop_
_entity_poly.entity_id
_entity_poly.type
_entity_poly.pdbx_seq_one_letter_code
_entity_poly.pdbx_strand_id
1 'polypeptide(L)'
;MDSPLVDSEGFPIPSIDVYAVRTSRVQLIRLANDRKALQAKIAESLEAAHADERLRKEAGASELETQKEDFEIVHRTSNDPFARVINVLPGGPADEDGLKEDDYILQWGPIHRAIFTGIVGMAEEAKNAEGVR
;
A
#
# COMPACT_ATOMS: atom_id res chain seq x y z
N MET A 1 12.77 17.11 19.26
CA MET A 1 12.12 18.44 19.14
C MET A 1 12.68 19.44 20.14
N ASP A 2 13.76 19.09 20.84
CA ASP A 2 14.01 19.58 22.19
C ASP A 2 15.32 20.37 22.29
N SER A 3 15.97 20.64 21.15
CA SER A 3 17.15 21.49 21.15
C SER A 3 16.76 22.94 21.49
N PRO A 4 17.52 23.60 22.38
CA PRO A 4 17.25 24.98 22.78
C PRO A 4 17.41 25.93 21.59
N LEU A 5 16.56 26.95 21.54
CA LEU A 5 16.58 28.02 20.52
C LEU A 5 17.21 29.32 21.04
N VAL A 6 17.62 29.31 22.30
CA VAL A 6 18.27 30.41 23.00
C VAL A 6 19.63 29.95 23.51
N ASP A 7 20.55 30.89 23.65
CA ASP A 7 21.86 30.66 24.23
C ASP A 7 21.79 30.54 25.77
N SER A 8 22.95 30.38 26.41
CA SER A 8 23.08 30.29 27.88
C SER A 8 22.73 31.58 28.62
N GLU A 9 22.71 32.72 27.94
CA GLU A 9 22.38 34.03 28.51
C GLU A 9 20.89 34.39 28.30
N GLY A 10 20.16 33.58 27.52
CA GLY A 10 18.73 33.74 27.27
C GLY A 10 18.40 34.53 26.00
N PHE A 11 19.38 34.80 25.14
CA PHE A 11 19.18 35.52 23.88
C PHE A 11 18.96 34.55 22.70
N PRO A 12 18.20 34.97 21.67
CA PRO A 12 18.03 34.20 20.45
C PRO A 12 19.38 33.91 19.77
N ILE A 13 19.61 32.66 19.38
CA ILE A 13 20.85 32.27 18.71
C ILE A 13 20.91 32.94 17.33
N PRO A 14 21.93 33.77 17.01
CA PRO A 14 21.94 34.59 15.79
C PRO A 14 21.92 33.79 14.48
N SER A 15 22.45 32.57 14.49
CA SER A 15 22.52 31.70 13.31
C SER A 15 21.22 30.95 13.03
N ILE A 16 20.19 31.10 13.87
CA ILE A 16 18.95 30.34 13.79
C ILE A 16 17.77 31.30 13.68
N ASP A 17 16.93 31.09 12.67
CA ASP A 17 15.61 31.72 12.64
C ASP A 17 14.68 31.04 13.67
N VAL A 18 14.70 31.58 14.88
CA VAL A 18 13.91 31.08 16.01
C VAL A 18 12.42 31.08 15.70
N TYR A 19 11.92 32.05 14.93
CA TYR A 19 10.50 32.15 14.60
C TYR A 19 10.08 31.06 13.62
N ALA A 20 10.84 30.88 12.54
CA ALA A 20 10.59 29.82 11.56
C ALA A 20 10.68 28.44 12.23
N VAL A 21 11.73 28.20 13.02
CA VAL A 21 11.91 26.91 13.71
C VAL A 21 10.78 26.63 14.69
N ARG A 22 10.33 27.63 15.46
CA ARG A 22 9.21 27.46 16.39
C ARG A 22 7.91 27.10 15.67
N THR A 23 7.62 27.80 14.57
CA THR A 23 6.42 27.54 13.76
C THR A 23 6.45 26.14 13.16
N SER A 24 7.57 25.76 12.54
CA SER A 24 7.77 24.41 11.97
C SER A 24 7.67 23.33 13.04
N ARG A 25 8.21 23.56 14.24
CA ARG A 25 8.09 22.59 15.34
C ARG A 25 6.65 22.38 15.77
N VAL A 26 5.87 23.45 15.90
CA VAL A 26 4.45 23.35 16.25
C VAL A 26 3.68 22.59 15.19
N GLN A 27 3.93 22.86 13.91
CA GLN A 27 3.29 22.14 12.80
C GLN A 27 3.61 20.64 12.83
N LEU A 28 4.89 20.29 13.02
CA LEU A 28 5.31 18.89 13.13
C LEU A 28 4.67 18.17 14.32
N ILE A 29 4.56 18.83 15.48
CA ILE A 29 3.89 18.23 16.66
C ILE A 29 2.42 17.95 16.35
N ARG A 30 1.72 18.89 15.71
CA ARG A 30 0.32 18.69 15.31
C ARG A 30 0.19 17.49 14.37
N LEU A 31 0.98 17.44 13.30
CA LEU A 31 0.96 16.31 12.37
C LEU A 31 1.30 14.97 13.04
N ALA A 32 2.27 14.96 13.97
CA ALA A 32 2.62 13.76 14.71
C ALA A 32 1.46 13.27 15.59
N ASN A 33 0.75 14.18 16.25
CA ASN A 33 -0.42 13.87 17.06
C ASN A 33 -1.59 13.38 16.18
N ASP A 34 -1.85 14.04 15.06
CA ASP A 34 -2.90 13.65 14.11
C ASP A 34 -2.64 12.26 13.55
N ARG A 35 -1.39 11.98 13.14
CA ARG A 35 -0.97 10.64 12.69
C ARG A 35 -1.19 9.60 13.78
N LYS A 36 -0.83 9.90 15.03
CA LYS A 36 -1.04 8.98 16.16
C LYS A 36 -2.53 8.70 16.38
N ALA A 37 -3.38 9.71 16.27
CA ALA A 37 -4.84 9.56 16.39
C ALA A 37 -5.42 8.71 15.24
N LEU A 38 -5.00 8.96 13.99
CA LEU A 38 -5.42 8.17 12.84
C LEU A 38 -4.96 6.71 12.97
N GLN A 39 -3.72 6.48 13.39
CA GLN A 39 -3.19 5.14 13.59
C GLN A 39 -3.98 4.37 14.66
N ALA A 40 -4.37 5.03 15.76
CA ALA A 40 -5.21 4.42 16.78
C ALA A 40 -6.60 4.05 16.25
N LYS A 41 -7.22 4.93 15.46
CA LYS A 41 -8.53 4.67 14.84
C LYS A 41 -8.47 3.50 13.85
N ILE A 42 -7.39 3.41 13.06
CA ILE A 42 -7.18 2.29 12.13
C ILE A 42 -7.05 0.98 12.92
N ALA A 43 -6.26 0.96 13.99
CA ALA A 43 -6.09 -0.23 14.82
C ALA A 43 -7.44 -0.70 15.43
N GLU A 44 -8.23 0.22 15.97
CA GLU A 44 -9.56 -0.07 16.51
C GLU A 44 -10.49 -0.66 15.43
N SER A 45 -10.53 -0.05 14.24
CA SER A 45 -11.37 -0.55 13.15
C SER A 45 -10.95 -1.94 12.65
N LEU A 46 -9.65 -2.23 12.69
CA LEU A 46 -9.10 -3.52 12.28
C LEU A 46 -9.42 -4.60 13.31
N GLU A 47 -9.27 -4.29 14.60
CA GLU A 47 -9.66 -5.18 15.69
C GLU A 47 -11.16 -5.50 15.65
N ALA A 48 -12.01 -4.49 15.42
CA ALA A 48 -13.45 -4.68 15.29
C ALA A 48 -13.81 -5.58 14.10
N ALA A 49 -13.23 -5.34 12.92
CA ALA A 49 -13.45 -6.18 11.74
C ALA A 49 -13.04 -7.64 11.97
N HIS A 50 -11.88 -7.86 12.61
CA HIS A 50 -11.43 -9.20 12.94
C HIS A 50 -12.26 -9.88 14.04
N ALA A 51 -12.78 -9.12 15.01
CA ALA A 51 -13.69 -9.65 16.02
C ALA A 51 -15.01 -10.11 15.38
N ASP A 52 -15.57 -9.32 14.46
CA ASP A 52 -16.78 -9.68 13.71
C ASP A 52 -16.55 -10.93 12.84
N GLU A 53 -15.40 -11.04 12.17
CA GLU A 53 -15.04 -12.25 11.41
C GLU A 53 -14.90 -13.48 12.30
N ARG A 54 -14.32 -13.34 13.51
CA ARG A 54 -14.22 -14.44 14.48
C ARG A 54 -15.58 -14.88 14.97
N LEU A 55 -16.45 -13.95 15.36
CA LEU A 55 -17.81 -14.25 15.80
C LEU A 55 -18.63 -14.91 14.68
N ARG A 56 -18.50 -14.46 13.42
CA ARG A 56 -19.15 -15.10 12.26
C ARG A 56 -18.66 -16.53 12.03
N LYS A 57 -17.35 -16.77 12.18
CA LYS A 57 -16.75 -18.12 12.08
C LYS A 57 -17.21 -19.03 13.24
N GLU A 58 -17.31 -18.50 14.46
CA GLU A 58 -17.74 -19.23 15.65
C GLU A 58 -19.24 -19.52 15.67
N ALA A 59 -20.07 -18.64 15.10
CA ALA A 59 -21.53 -18.80 15.00
C ALA A 59 -21.98 -19.81 13.93
N GLY A 60 -21.05 -20.52 13.27
CA GLY A 60 -21.39 -21.59 12.33
C GLY A 60 -22.09 -21.12 11.05
N ALA A 61 -22.09 -19.81 10.75
CA ALA A 61 -22.50 -19.27 9.46
C ALA A 61 -21.39 -19.49 8.43
N SER A 62 -21.08 -20.76 8.20
CA SER A 62 -20.26 -21.25 7.10
C SER A 62 -21.16 -21.35 5.87
N GLU A 63 -21.48 -20.22 5.24
CA GLU A 63 -22.18 -20.22 3.93
C GLU A 63 -22.04 -18.85 3.25
N LEU A 64 -20.78 -18.46 3.07
CA LEU A 64 -20.29 -17.72 1.91
C LEU A 64 -18.78 -17.90 2.02
N GLU A 65 -18.35 -19.11 1.70
CA GLU A 65 -17.06 -19.27 1.05
C GLU A 65 -17.09 -18.29 -0.12
N THR A 66 -16.57 -17.08 0.08
CA THR A 66 -15.74 -16.50 -0.97
C THR A 66 -14.78 -17.62 -1.25
N GLN A 67 -15.00 -18.31 -2.37
CA GLN A 67 -14.10 -19.29 -2.90
C GLN A 67 -12.74 -18.62 -2.78
N LYS A 68 -11.98 -19.00 -1.76
CA LYS A 68 -10.55 -18.79 -1.78
C LYS A 68 -10.17 -19.80 -2.84
N GLU A 69 -10.33 -19.39 -4.10
CA GLU A 69 -9.42 -19.81 -5.13
C GLU A 69 -8.06 -19.80 -4.42
N ASP A 70 -7.45 -20.97 -4.35
CA ASP A 70 -6.11 -21.18 -3.81
C ASP A 70 -5.14 -20.41 -4.73
N PHE A 71 -5.24 -19.07 -4.72
CA PHE A 71 -4.24 -18.21 -5.28
C PHE A 71 -3.03 -18.44 -4.40
N GLU A 72 -2.05 -19.15 -4.98
CA GLU A 72 -0.73 -19.24 -4.41
C GLU A 72 -0.31 -17.80 -4.07
N ILE A 73 -0.09 -17.51 -2.78
CA ILE A 73 0.21 -16.16 -2.33
C ILE A 73 1.54 -15.77 -2.94
N VAL A 74 1.50 -15.05 -4.06
CA VAL A 74 2.71 -14.61 -4.73
C VAL A 74 3.27 -13.44 -3.92
N HIS A 75 4.31 -13.71 -3.14
CA HIS A 75 5.00 -12.67 -2.39
C HIS A 75 5.61 -11.66 -3.37
N ARG A 76 5.27 -10.38 -3.19
CA ARG A 76 5.91 -9.27 -3.91
C ARG A 76 7.42 -9.35 -3.72
N THR A 77 8.12 -9.75 -4.77
CA THR A 77 9.57 -9.96 -4.72
C THR A 77 10.35 -8.73 -5.20
N SER A 78 9.69 -7.81 -5.92
CA SER A 78 10.29 -6.58 -6.45
C SER A 78 9.30 -5.42 -6.46
N ASN A 79 9.78 -4.21 -6.17
CA ASN A 79 9.03 -2.96 -6.33
C ASN A 79 9.45 -2.17 -7.59
N ASP A 80 10.38 -2.71 -8.38
CA ASP A 80 10.79 -2.08 -9.63
C ASP A 80 9.86 -2.49 -10.77
N PRO A 81 9.21 -1.54 -11.45
CA PRO A 81 8.38 -1.83 -12.62
C PRO A 81 9.25 -2.30 -13.79
N PHE A 82 8.73 -3.26 -14.55
CA PHE A 82 9.42 -3.79 -15.73
C PHE A 82 8.60 -3.70 -17.03
N ALA A 83 7.28 -3.48 -16.93
CA ALA A 83 6.40 -3.29 -18.07
C ALA A 83 5.41 -2.15 -17.81
N ARG A 84 4.93 -1.54 -18.90
CA ARG A 84 3.89 -0.51 -18.89
C ARG A 84 2.75 -0.97 -19.81
N VAL A 85 1.52 -0.79 -19.35
CA VAL A 85 0.32 -1.08 -20.13
C VAL A 85 0.17 -0.01 -21.21
N ILE A 86 0.12 -0.43 -22.47
CA ILE A 86 0.04 0.49 -23.61
C ILE A 86 -1.42 0.79 -23.96
N ASN A 87 -2.27 -0.23 -23.97
CA ASN A 87 -3.67 -0.14 -24.34
C ASN A 87 -4.44 -1.23 -23.61
N VAL A 88 -5.66 -0.93 -23.18
CA VAL A 88 -6.60 -1.88 -22.56
C VAL A 88 -7.88 -1.91 -23.39
N LEU A 89 -8.34 -3.11 -23.74
CA LEU A 89 -9.57 -3.28 -24.51
C LEU A 89 -10.79 -2.91 -23.66
N PRO A 90 -11.63 -1.93 -24.08
CA PRO A 90 -12.82 -1.54 -23.33
C PRO A 90 -13.83 -2.68 -23.20
N GLY A 91 -14.34 -2.91 -21.99
CA GLY A 91 -15.25 -4.04 -21.70
C GLY A 91 -14.59 -5.42 -21.79
N GLY A 92 -13.27 -5.48 -21.84
CA GLY A 92 -12.50 -6.71 -21.66
C GLY A 92 -12.24 -7.00 -20.18
N PRO A 93 -11.75 -8.21 -19.85
CA PRO A 93 -11.50 -8.61 -18.47
C PRO A 93 -10.54 -7.66 -17.73
N ALA A 94 -9.50 -7.16 -18.43
CA ALA A 94 -8.57 -6.21 -17.85
C ALA A 94 -9.20 -4.85 -17.50
N ASP A 95 -10.18 -4.38 -18.28
CA ASP A 95 -10.92 -3.13 -18.01
C ASP A 95 -11.90 -3.31 -16.85
N GLU A 96 -12.61 -4.46 -16.81
CA GLU A 96 -13.50 -4.83 -15.71
C GLU A 96 -12.77 -4.97 -14.37
N ASP A 97 -11.55 -5.51 -14.39
CA ASP A 97 -10.69 -5.64 -13.22
C ASP A 97 -9.92 -4.34 -12.89
N GLY A 98 -10.13 -3.27 -13.68
CA GLY A 98 -9.67 -1.91 -13.38
C GLY A 98 -8.24 -1.57 -13.81
N LEU A 99 -7.60 -2.40 -14.64
CA LEU A 99 -6.32 -2.10 -15.28
C LEU A 99 -6.50 -0.95 -16.28
N LYS A 100 -5.55 0.00 -16.30
CA LYS A 100 -5.62 1.19 -17.16
C LYS A 100 -4.40 1.32 -18.07
N GLU A 101 -4.59 2.09 -19.12
CA GLU A 101 -3.47 2.59 -19.92
C GLU A 101 -2.49 3.34 -19.02
N ASP A 102 -1.19 3.21 -19.32
CA ASP A 102 -0.08 3.76 -18.55
C ASP A 102 0.17 3.17 -17.15
N ASP A 103 -0.57 2.14 -16.73
CA ASP A 103 -0.24 1.42 -15.51
C ASP A 103 1.10 0.71 -15.61
N TYR A 104 1.83 0.69 -14.49
CA TYR A 104 3.10 -0.01 -14.36
C TYR A 104 2.93 -1.39 -13.73
N ILE A 105 3.46 -2.41 -14.39
CA ILE A 105 3.44 -3.79 -13.89
C ILE A 105 4.72 -4.04 -13.09
N LEU A 106 4.53 -4.37 -11.81
CA LEU A 106 5.60 -4.78 -10.90
C LEU A 106 5.88 -6.29 -11.00
N GLN A 107 4.83 -7.08 -11.19
CA GLN A 107 4.87 -8.53 -11.16
C GLN A 107 3.72 -9.12 -11.98
N TRP A 108 3.97 -10.24 -12.65
CA TRP A 108 3.02 -11.00 -13.45
C TRP A 108 3.18 -12.48 -13.13
N GLY A 109 2.32 -13.01 -12.25
CA GLY A 109 2.55 -14.34 -11.64
C GLY A 109 3.95 -14.42 -11.00
N PRO A 110 4.77 -15.43 -11.32
CA PRO A 110 6.15 -15.53 -10.82
C PRO A 110 7.14 -14.58 -11.52
N ILE A 111 6.72 -13.88 -12.58
CA ILE A 111 7.60 -13.03 -13.39
C ILE A 111 7.73 -11.64 -12.75
N HIS A 112 8.95 -11.25 -12.44
CA HIS A 112 9.31 -9.93 -11.95
C HIS A 112 10.54 -9.38 -12.70
N ARG A 113 10.95 -8.13 -12.43
CA ARG A 113 12.06 -7.46 -13.14
C ARG A 113 13.34 -8.29 -13.33
N ALA A 114 13.78 -9.05 -12.33
CA ALA A 114 15.02 -9.84 -12.44
C ALA A 114 14.90 -11.14 -13.26
N ILE A 115 13.69 -11.63 -13.53
CA ILE A 115 13.42 -12.84 -14.34
C ILE A 115 12.92 -12.46 -15.74
N PHE A 116 12.44 -11.22 -15.93
CA PHE A 116 11.85 -10.79 -17.18
C PHE A 116 12.85 -10.81 -18.35
N THR A 117 12.62 -11.72 -19.30
CA THR A 117 13.42 -11.87 -20.53
C THR A 117 12.67 -11.36 -21.77
N GLY A 118 11.34 -11.30 -21.73
CA GLY A 118 10.50 -10.81 -22.82
C GLY A 118 9.02 -11.10 -22.63
N ILE A 119 8.19 -10.54 -23.53
CA ILE A 119 6.72 -10.60 -23.46
C ILE A 119 6.17 -12.03 -23.62
N VAL A 120 6.92 -12.94 -24.26
CA VAL A 120 6.48 -14.32 -24.52
C VAL A 120 6.15 -15.05 -23.21
N GLY A 121 7.01 -14.93 -22.20
CA GLY A 121 6.77 -15.58 -20.90
C GLY A 121 5.53 -15.04 -20.18
N MET A 122 5.23 -13.74 -20.33
CA MET A 122 3.99 -13.17 -19.78
C MET A 122 2.75 -13.70 -20.49
N ALA A 123 2.81 -13.89 -21.81
CA ALA A 123 1.71 -14.42 -22.60
C ALA A 123 1.42 -15.90 -22.29
N GLU A 124 2.47 -16.70 -22.01
CA GLU A 124 2.32 -18.09 -21.57
C GLU A 124 1.68 -18.16 -20.19
N GLU A 125 2.15 -17.34 -19.24
CA GLU A 125 1.57 -17.27 -17.90
C GLU A 125 0.10 -16.80 -17.94
N ALA A 126 -0.21 -15.83 -18.79
CA ALA A 126 -1.59 -15.36 -19.00
C ALA A 126 -2.51 -16.50 -19.45
N LYS A 127 -2.06 -17.30 -20.43
CA LYS A 127 -2.82 -18.45 -20.93
C LYS A 127 -3.00 -19.54 -19.89
N ASN A 128 -2.00 -19.77 -19.04
CA ASN A 128 -2.10 -20.76 -17.96
C ASN A 128 -3.09 -20.32 -16.88
N ALA A 129 -3.25 -19.01 -16.68
CA ALA A 129 -4.21 -18.43 -15.76
C ALA A 129 -5.63 -18.25 -16.36
N GLU A 130 -5.80 -18.42 -17.68
CA GLU A 130 -7.13 -18.35 -18.32
C GLU A 130 -8.04 -19.47 -17.82
N GLY A 131 -9.14 -19.11 -17.15
CA GLY A 131 -10.16 -20.05 -16.67
C GLY A 131 -9.98 -20.53 -15.23
N VAL A 132 -9.00 -20.01 -14.50
CA VAL A 132 -8.97 -20.06 -13.03
C VAL A 132 -9.88 -18.93 -12.54
N ARG A 133 -11.10 -19.29 -12.14
CA ARG A 133 -12.16 -18.40 -11.62
C ARG A 133 -13.09 -19.19 -10.71
#